data_AF-A0A6N3HU22-F1
#
_entry.id   AF-A0A6N3HU22-F1
#
_cell.length_a   1.000
_cell.length_b   1.000
_cell.length_c   1.000
_cell.angle_alpha   90.00
_cell.angle_beta   90.00
_cell.angle_gamma   90.00
#
_symmetry.space_group_name_H-M   'P 1'
#
loop_
_entity.id
_entity.type
_entity.pdbx_description
1 polymer ?
#
loop_
_entity_poly.entity_id
_entity_poly.type
_entity_poly.pdbx_seq_one_letter_code
_entity_poly.pdbx_strand_id
1 'polypeptide(L)'
;MVNKVEVYYEGWGEKLLWGTLAQTTALTGRPLIMFEYGPVALDKGIELSVLTLPLAGPKLRRDFPPHQLGLPGPVYDSLPDGWGMLLMDRLCF
;
A
#
# COMPACT_ATOMS: atom_id res chain seq x y z
N MET A 1 -11.31 2.35 -14.78
CA MET A 1 -9.86 2.22 -15.03
C MET A 1 -9.20 1.74 -13.75
N VAL A 2 -8.26 0.80 -13.83
CA VAL A 2 -7.53 0.31 -12.65
C VAL A 2 -6.11 0.87 -12.72
N ASN A 3 -5.74 1.65 -11.71
CA ASN A 3 -4.37 2.14 -11.57
C ASN A 3 -3.63 1.21 -10.61
N LYS A 4 -2.37 0.89 -10.92
CA LYS A 4 -1.56 -0.02 -10.11
C LYS A 4 -0.20 0.58 -9.81
N VAL A 5 0.29 0.34 -8.61
CA VAL A 5 1.62 0.73 -8.15
C VAL A 5 2.26 -0.49 -7.48
N GLU A 6 3.47 -0.81 -7.88
CA GLU A 6 4.27 -1.85 -7.25
C GLU A 6 4.97 -1.27 -6.02
N VAL A 7 4.89 -2.00 -4.90
CA VAL A 7 5.53 -1.61 -3.65
C VAL A 7 6.72 -2.54 -3.42
N TYR A 8 7.90 -1.96 -3.37
CA TYR A 8 9.15 -2.67 -3.16
C TYR A 8 9.61 -2.50 -1.71
N TYR A 9 10.07 -3.61 -1.13
CA TYR A 9 10.88 -3.59 0.08
C TYR A 9 12.35 -3.51 -0.32
N GLU A 10 13.03 -2.46 0.13
CA GLU A 10 14.46 -2.25 -0.05
C GLU A 10 15.12 -2.20 1.33
N GLY A 11 15.63 -3.35 1.79
CA GLY A 11 16.22 -3.48 3.12
C GLY A 11 17.30 -4.56 3.12
N TRP A 12 18.32 -4.38 3.95
CA TRP A 12 19.43 -5.33 4.12
C TRP A 12 20.17 -5.70 2.82
N GLY A 13 20.21 -4.77 1.85
CA GLY A 13 20.83 -4.99 0.55
C GLY A 13 19.99 -5.79 -0.44
N GLU A 14 18.75 -6.15 -0.09
CA GLU A 14 17.82 -6.84 -0.96
C GLU A 14 16.73 -5.89 -1.48
N LYS A 15 16.33 -6.08 -2.75
CA LYS A 15 15.16 -5.44 -3.35
C LYS A 15 14.15 -6.51 -3.70
N LEU A 16 12.98 -6.46 -3.08
CA LEU A 16 11.95 -7.49 -3.20
C LEU A 16 10.60 -6.83 -3.50
N LEU A 17 9.84 -7.40 -4.43
CA LEU A 17 8.46 -6.98 -4.65
C LEU A 17 7.63 -7.41 -3.44
N TRP A 18 7.30 -6.44 -2.59
CA TRP A 18 6.53 -6.69 -1.36
C TRP A 18 5.06 -6.91 -1.67
N GLY A 19 4.50 -6.09 -2.55
CA GLY A 19 3.12 -6.24 -3.00
C GLY A 19 2.73 -5.26 -4.08
N THR A 20 1.50 -5.36 -4.53
CA THR A 20 0.90 -4.46 -5.51
C THR A 20 -0.27 -3.72 -4.87
N LEU A 21 -0.25 -2.40 -4.97
CA LEU A 21 -1.40 -1.56 -4.70
C LEU A 21 -2.19 -1.37 -5.98
N ALA A 22 -3.50 -1.53 -5.89
CA ALA A 22 -4.42 -1.25 -6.97
C ALA A 22 -5.50 -0.28 -6.49
N GLN A 23 -5.82 0.71 -7.30
CA GLN A 23 -6.96 1.58 -7.11
C GLN A 23 -7.97 1.36 -8.24
N THR A 24 -9.24 1.18 -7.87
CA THR A 24 -10.34 1.08 -8.83
C THR A 24 -11.53 1.88 -8.35
N THR A 25 -12.24 2.52 -9.29
CA THR A 25 -13.53 3.17 -9.04
C THR A 25 -14.71 2.34 -9.59
N ALA A 26 -14.42 1.24 -10.30
CA ALA A 26 -15.40 0.51 -11.10
C ALA A 26 -16.44 -0.26 -10.28
N LEU A 27 -16.15 -0.59 -9.02
CA LEU A 27 -16.99 -1.45 -8.18
C LEU A 27 -18.06 -0.68 -7.39
N THR A 28 -17.72 0.53 -6.92
CA THR A 28 -18.57 1.29 -5.99
C THR A 28 -18.80 2.74 -6.42
N GLY A 29 -18.19 3.18 -7.53
CA GLY A 29 -18.15 4.58 -7.94
C GLY A 29 -17.23 5.46 -7.08
N ARG A 30 -16.71 4.93 -5.97
CA ARG A 30 -15.72 5.58 -5.09
C ARG A 30 -14.35 4.93 -5.27
N PRO A 31 -13.24 5.66 -5.05
CA PRO A 31 -11.91 5.06 -5.11
C PRO A 31 -11.79 3.98 -4.03
N LEU A 32 -11.62 2.74 -4.47
CA LEU A 32 -11.31 1.59 -3.63
C LEU A 32 -9.86 1.23 -3.83
N ILE A 33 -9.10 1.23 -2.73
CA ILE A 33 -7.71 0.79 -2.69
C ILE A 33 -7.68 -0.65 -2.22
N MET A 34 -6.89 -1.46 -2.93
CA MET A 34 -6.67 -2.86 -2.66
C MET A 34 -5.18 -3.15 -2.64
N PHE A 35 -4.78 -4.09 -1.80
CA PHE A 35 -3.39 -4.54 -1.69
C PHE A 35 -3.32 -6.05 -1.85
N GLU A 36 -2.34 -6.50 -2.63
CA GLU A 36 -2.03 -7.91 -2.82
C GLU A 36 -0.55 -8.15 -2.55
N TYR A 37 -0.24 -9.16 -1.75
CA TYR A 37 1.14 -9.54 -1.47
C TYR A 37 1.82 -10.15 -2.70
N GLY A 38 3.09 -9.79 -2.90
CA GLY A 38 3.94 -10.44 -3.89
C GLY A 38 4.24 -11.88 -3.49
N PRO A 39 4.37 -12.81 -4.47
CA PRO A 39 4.68 -14.21 -4.17
C PRO A 39 6.01 -14.37 -3.42
N VAL A 40 7.00 -13.55 -3.74
CA VAL A 40 8.32 -13.55 -3.07
C VAL A 40 8.22 -13.07 -1.62
N ALA A 41 7.33 -12.10 -1.34
CA ALA A 41 7.12 -11.60 0.01
C ALA A 41 6.42 -12.63 0.91
N LEU A 42 5.48 -13.39 0.35
CA LEU A 42 4.82 -14.51 1.02
C LEU A 42 5.82 -15.63 1.34
N ASP A 43 6.66 -16.01 0.37
CA ASP A 43 7.64 -17.08 0.53
C ASP A 43 8.73 -16.74 1.57
N LYS A 44 9.25 -15.50 1.53
CA LYS A 44 10.24 -15.01 2.50
C LYS A 44 9.66 -14.64 3.87
N GLY A 45 8.34 -14.63 4.04
CA GLY A 45 7.70 -14.29 5.31
C GLY A 45 7.87 -12.83 5.74
N ILE A 46 7.88 -11.88 4.79
CA ILE A 46 8.15 -10.46 5.10
C ILE A 46 6.88 -9.74 5.58
N GLU A 47 6.70 -9.74 6.90
CA GLU A 47 5.61 -9.05 7.62
C GLU A 47 6.03 -7.67 8.12
N LEU A 48 5.80 -6.62 7.31
CA LEU A 48 6.08 -5.25 7.74
C LEU A 48 5.08 -4.69 8.76
N SER A 49 3.87 -5.25 8.87
CA SER A 49 2.87 -4.80 9.85
C SER A 49 1.97 -5.94 10.30
N VAL A 50 2.50 -6.82 11.16
CA VAL A 50 1.81 -8.04 11.64
C VAL A 50 0.39 -7.77 12.18
N LEU A 51 0.20 -6.65 12.88
CA LEU A 51 -1.09 -6.32 13.52
C LEU A 51 -2.18 -5.91 12.53
N THR A 52 -1.82 -5.12 11.51
CA THR A 52 -2.79 -4.53 10.58
C THR A 52 -2.83 -5.22 9.22
N LEU A 53 -1.74 -5.93 8.89
CA LEU A 53 -1.51 -6.59 7.61
C LEU A 53 -0.72 -7.91 7.85
N PRO A 54 -1.34 -8.94 8.46
CA PRO A 54 -0.70 -10.25 8.61
C PRO A 54 -0.59 -10.97 7.26
N LEU A 55 0.45 -11.79 7.02
CA LEU A 55 0.56 -12.60 5.78
C LEU A 55 -0.60 -13.60 5.68
N ALA A 56 -0.95 -14.21 6.81
CA ALA A 56 -2.11 -15.08 6.91
C ALA A 56 -3.40 -14.27 6.73
N GLY A 57 -4.18 -14.59 5.69
CA GLY A 57 -5.48 -13.96 5.42
C GLY A 57 -5.82 -13.92 3.93
N PRO A 58 -6.84 -13.12 3.53
CA PRO A 58 -7.28 -13.07 2.14
C PRO A 58 -6.17 -12.54 1.21
N LYS A 59 -6.07 -13.11 0.00
CA LYS A 59 -5.08 -12.70 -1.01
C LYS A 59 -5.17 -11.21 -1.35
N LEU A 60 -6.41 -10.72 -1.47
CA LEU A 60 -6.72 -9.33 -1.74
C LEU A 60 -7.20 -8.66 -0.45
N ARG A 61 -6.39 -7.72 0.05
CA ARG A 61 -6.69 -6.89 1.22
C ARG A 61 -7.38 -5.61 0.77
N ARG A 62 -8.37 -5.19 1.53
CA ARG A 62 -9.24 -4.03 1.27
C ARG A 62 -9.74 -3.49 2.60
N ASP A 63 -10.48 -2.37 2.54
CA ASP A 63 -11.17 -1.77 3.68
C ASP A 63 -10.21 -1.27 4.77
N PHE A 64 -9.07 -0.71 4.35
CA PHE A 64 -8.12 -0.05 5.23
C PHE A 64 -8.72 1.19 5.93
N PRO A 65 -8.22 1.57 7.12
CA PRO A 65 -8.78 2.68 7.89
C PRO A 65 -8.83 4.00 7.10
N PRO A 66 -9.95 4.75 7.14
CA PRO A 66 -10.08 6.02 6.41
C PRO A 66 -9.04 7.07 6.80
N HIS A 67 -8.59 7.08 8.06
CA HIS A 67 -7.57 8.01 8.54
C HIS A 67 -6.17 7.73 7.97
N GLN A 68 -5.94 6.53 7.40
CA GLN A 68 -4.74 6.17 6.64
C GLN A 68 -4.94 6.35 5.13
N LEU A 69 -5.94 7.15 4.72
CA LEU A 69 -6.32 7.34 3.31
C LEU A 69 -6.73 6.04 2.60
N GLY A 70 -7.11 5.01 3.36
CA GLY A 70 -7.39 3.69 2.79
C GLY A 70 -6.13 2.95 2.30
N LEU A 71 -4.93 3.33 2.75
CA LEU A 71 -3.68 2.66 2.44
C LEU A 71 -3.28 1.66 3.54
N PRO A 72 -2.47 0.64 3.22
CA PRO A 72 -1.78 -0.15 4.22
C PRO A 72 -0.85 0.73 5.06
N GLY A 73 -0.75 0.44 6.37
CA GLY A 73 0.07 1.20 7.32
C GLY A 73 1.49 1.51 6.82
N PRO A 74 2.31 0.52 6.41
CA PRO A 74 3.68 0.78 5.94
C PRO A 74 3.76 1.73 4.72
N VAL A 75 2.73 1.72 3.87
CA VAL A 75 2.67 2.63 2.71
C VAL A 75 2.29 4.02 3.17
N TYR A 76 1.31 4.13 4.07
CA TYR A 76 0.90 5.39 4.66
C TYR A 76 2.05 6.07 5.43
N ASP A 77 2.83 5.29 6.18
CA ASP A 77 3.99 5.78 6.94
C ASP A 77 5.13 6.29 6.03
N SER A 78 5.12 5.92 4.75
CA SER A 78 6.08 6.40 3.74
C SER A 78 5.64 7.73 3.08
N LEU A 79 4.42 8.20 3.36
CA LEU A 79 3.95 9.48 2.83
C LEU A 79 4.59 10.65 3.59
N PRO A 80 4.74 11.82 2.94
CA PRO A 80 5.15 13.02 3.62
C PRO A 80 4.22 13.34 4.80
N ASP A 81 4.77 14.00 5.82
CA ASP A 81 3.95 14.55 6.90
C ASP A 81 2.95 15.60 6.38
N GLY A 82 2.08 16.11 7.25
CA GLY A 82 1.04 17.08 6.86
C GLY A 82 1.58 18.35 6.16
N TRP A 83 2.77 18.82 6.52
CA TRP A 83 3.40 19.96 5.86
C TRP A 83 3.95 19.56 4.50
N GLY A 84 4.59 18.39 4.42
CA GLY A 84 5.07 17.81 3.17
C GLY A 84 3.95 17.59 2.16
N MET A 85 2.80 17.09 2.60
CA MET A 85 1.61 16.92 1.76
C MET A 85 1.10 18.26 1.21
N LEU A 86 1.08 19.29 2.04
CA LEU A 86 0.67 20.64 1.64
C LEU A 86 1.68 21.31 0.70
N LEU A 87 2.96 20.94 0.78
CA LEU A 87 3.97 21.36 -0.19
C LEU A 87 3.80 20.64 -1.54
N MET A 88 3.55 19.32 -1.54
CA MET A 88 3.25 18.55 -2.74
C MET A 88 2.01 19.09 -3.46
N ASP A 89 0.95 19.42 -2.70
CA ASP A 89 -0.28 20.02 -3.25
C ASP A 89 -0.04 21.39 -3.91
N ARG A 90 0.97 22.16 -3.49
CA ARG A 90 1.22 23.49 -4.08
C ARG A 90 2.20 23.49 -5.23
N LEU A 91 3.12 22.53 -5.28
CA LEU A 91 4.27 22.56 -6.18
C LEU A 91 4.30 21.41 -7.20
N CYS A 92 3.51 20.35 -7.03
CA CYS A 92 3.52 19.20 -7.95
C CYS A 92 2.41 19.24 -9.02
N PHE A 93 1.86 20.42 -9.31
CA PHE A 93 0.94 20.64 -10.43
C PHE A 93 1.67 21.09 -11.70
#